data_AF-A0A2V1E0P8-F1
#
_entry.id   AF-A0A2V1E0P8-F1
#
_cell.length_a   1.000
_cell.length_b   1.000
_cell.length_c   1.000
_cell.angle_alpha   90.00
_cell.angle_beta   90.00
_cell.angle_gamma   90.00
#
_symmetry.space_group_name_H-M   'P 1'
#
loop_
_entity.id
_entity.type
_entity.pdbx_description
1 polymer ?
#
loop_
_entity_poly.entity_id
_entity_poly.type
_entity_poly.pdbx_seq_one_letter_code
_entity_poly.pdbx_strand_id
1 'polypeptide(L)'
;MPPRDKKSPQLSTCELPPLLGAWRSLVNRSVKAWEAIRSEHDSVPSHLPSEALLRNHITLSAFLATYNDTSSSSSSSTSKKAPLFFFFQLRASFFAQEPVFTEWSRDDLDHDHPDPHGTDLRTHKRDLEDVGWDYVFVDWTCIPQQRHRHRRVGQEAAASGSVAPPPSQQRRAASEAAYARRCMRSIPHIIRSAGFTHHYPMTFEPRLWVLYEVMEFVLTSDMGFLETNTPDMRPFHKHAQEVVIIGFQKGPEGVQETLRKYGYDCADEADRVYLDSWIELLVSLREGLDLNVGIVRTVMDELTWEDPQGPYRIVVEDTAIEIDRSEGWVSADGETCRFTPLPAV
;
A
#
# COMPACT_ATOMS: atom_id res chain seq x y z
N MET A 1 -13.39 -72.65 -3.89
CA MET A 1 -13.27 -71.28 -4.44
C MET A 1 -13.94 -70.33 -3.46
N PRO A 2 -13.23 -69.34 -2.88
CA PRO A 2 -13.83 -68.37 -1.97
C PRO A 2 -14.57 -67.28 -2.76
N PRO A 3 -15.52 -66.54 -2.14
CA PRO A 3 -16.27 -65.50 -2.81
C PRO A 3 -15.38 -64.28 -3.06
N ARG A 4 -15.50 -63.70 -4.27
CA ARG A 4 -14.82 -62.45 -4.63
C ARG A 4 -15.43 -61.28 -3.85
N ASP A 5 -14.59 -60.60 -3.07
CA ASP A 5 -14.90 -59.31 -2.48
C ASP A 5 -15.27 -58.29 -3.57
N LYS A 6 -16.49 -57.75 -3.46
CA LYS A 6 -16.93 -56.60 -4.25
C LYS A 6 -16.24 -55.36 -3.69
N LYS A 7 -15.21 -54.86 -4.38
CA LYS A 7 -14.64 -53.54 -4.10
C LYS A 7 -15.73 -52.48 -4.25
N SER A 8 -16.03 -51.78 -3.16
CA SER A 8 -16.84 -50.56 -3.16
C SER A 8 -16.21 -49.54 -4.11
N PRO A 9 -17.01 -48.80 -4.90
CA PRO A 9 -16.48 -47.76 -5.77
C PRO A 9 -15.84 -46.67 -4.91
N GLN A 10 -14.54 -46.43 -5.12
CA GLN A 10 -13.88 -45.23 -4.61
C GLN A 10 -14.60 -44.03 -5.23
N LEU A 11 -15.26 -43.25 -4.37
CA LEU A 11 -15.78 -41.93 -4.72
C LEU A 11 -14.59 -41.07 -5.11
N SER A 12 -14.46 -40.84 -6.42
CA SER A 12 -13.59 -39.83 -6.99
C SER A 12 -13.90 -38.51 -6.31
N THR A 13 -12.96 -37.99 -5.53
CA THR A 13 -12.99 -36.63 -5.01
C THR A 13 -13.06 -35.69 -6.21
N CYS A 14 -14.26 -35.20 -6.53
CA CYS A 14 -14.43 -34.08 -7.45
C CYS A 14 -13.63 -32.91 -6.87
N GLU A 15 -12.45 -32.66 -7.45
CA GLU A 15 -11.72 -31.43 -7.19
C GLU A 15 -12.65 -30.27 -7.57
N LEU A 16 -12.84 -29.36 -6.62
CA LEU A 16 -13.61 -28.14 -6.87
C LEU A 16 -12.91 -27.37 -8.00
N PRO A 17 -13.65 -26.63 -8.84
CA PRO A 17 -13.04 -25.71 -9.79
C PRO A 17 -11.95 -24.88 -9.09
N PRO A 18 -10.73 -24.75 -9.65
CA PRO A 18 -9.59 -24.11 -8.98
C PRO A 18 -9.90 -22.76 -8.32
N LEU A 19 -10.72 -21.94 -8.98
CA LEU A 19 -11.18 -20.63 -8.51
C LEU A 19 -12.03 -20.69 -7.22
N LEU A 20 -12.82 -21.75 -7.06
CA LEU A 20 -13.66 -21.98 -5.87
C LEU A 20 -12.82 -22.40 -4.66
N GLY A 21 -11.74 -23.16 -4.90
CA GLY A 21 -10.77 -23.53 -3.87
C GLY A 21 -10.01 -22.32 -3.33
N ALA A 22 -9.53 -21.45 -4.23
CA ALA A 22 -8.80 -20.24 -3.89
C ALA A 22 -9.63 -19.27 -3.02
N TRP A 23 -10.87 -18.97 -3.43
CA TRP A 23 -11.75 -18.07 -2.68
C TRP A 23 -12.11 -18.63 -1.30
N ARG A 24 -12.46 -19.91 -1.19
CA ARG A 24 -12.77 -20.53 0.11
C ARG A 24 -11.56 -20.52 1.04
N SER A 25 -10.38 -20.82 0.51
CA SER A 25 -9.12 -20.77 1.28
C SER A 25 -8.88 -19.37 1.82
N LEU A 26 -9.07 -18.34 0.99
CA LEU A 26 -8.96 -16.94 1.38
C LEU A 26 -9.95 -16.56 2.49
N VAL A 27 -11.24 -16.80 2.28
CA VAL A 27 -12.30 -16.51 3.26
C VAL A 27 -12.02 -17.21 4.58
N ASN A 28 -11.64 -18.49 4.56
CA ASN A 28 -11.34 -19.24 5.77
C ASN A 28 -10.13 -18.66 6.53
N ARG A 29 -9.06 -18.28 5.83
CA ARG A 29 -7.89 -17.65 6.47
C ARG A 29 -8.23 -16.28 7.05
N SER A 30 -8.99 -15.46 6.33
CA SER A 30 -9.43 -14.13 6.80
C SER A 30 -10.31 -14.25 8.04
N VAL A 31 -11.31 -15.13 8.03
CA VAL A 31 -12.19 -15.37 9.19
C VAL A 31 -11.38 -15.84 10.40
N LYS A 32 -10.49 -16.82 10.21
CA LYS A 32 -9.64 -17.33 11.29
C LYS A 32 -8.72 -16.26 11.88
N ALA A 33 -8.15 -15.39 11.02
CA ALA A 33 -7.35 -14.26 11.47
C ALA A 33 -8.20 -13.27 12.28
N TRP A 34 -9.41 -12.94 11.82
CA TRP A 34 -10.32 -12.05 12.56
C TRP A 34 -10.78 -12.63 13.90
N GLU A 35 -11.02 -13.93 13.98
CA GLU A 35 -11.34 -14.61 15.24
C GLU A 35 -10.18 -14.51 16.24
N ALA A 36 -8.93 -14.68 15.77
CA ALA A 36 -7.74 -14.49 16.59
C ALA A 36 -7.65 -13.05 17.12
N ILE A 37 -7.77 -12.05 16.23
CA ILE A 37 -7.77 -10.62 16.61
C ILE A 37 -8.84 -10.34 17.68
N ARG A 38 -10.06 -10.85 17.47
CA ARG A 38 -11.17 -10.69 18.43
C ARG A 38 -10.94 -11.37 19.76
N SER A 39 -10.20 -12.48 19.79
CA SER A 39 -9.88 -13.17 21.04
C SER A 39 -8.80 -12.47 21.85
N GLU A 40 -7.94 -11.69 21.18
CA GLU A 40 -6.82 -10.97 21.77
C GLU A 40 -7.16 -9.50 22.12
N HIS A 41 -8.16 -8.92 21.45
CA HIS A 41 -8.57 -7.53 21.64
C HIS A 41 -10.08 -7.39 21.88
N ASP A 42 -10.47 -6.86 23.05
CA ASP A 42 -11.87 -6.66 23.44
C ASP A 42 -12.61 -5.61 22.58
N SER A 43 -11.90 -4.82 21.77
CA SER A 43 -12.43 -3.67 21.02
C SER A 43 -12.29 -3.81 19.50
N VAL A 44 -12.57 -4.98 18.93
CA VAL A 44 -12.55 -5.12 17.47
C VAL A 44 -13.67 -4.30 16.83
N PRO A 45 -13.39 -3.52 15.77
CA PRO A 45 -14.40 -2.67 15.15
C PRO A 45 -15.58 -3.48 14.59
N SER A 46 -16.80 -3.01 14.87
CA SER A 46 -18.05 -3.64 14.43
C SER A 46 -18.32 -3.58 12.92
N HIS A 47 -17.45 -2.92 12.16
CA HIS A 47 -17.61 -2.70 10.72
C HIS A 47 -16.90 -3.75 9.85
N LEU A 48 -16.27 -4.76 10.44
CA LEU A 48 -15.74 -5.87 9.65
C LEU A 48 -16.88 -6.58 8.91
N PRO A 49 -16.70 -6.96 7.64
CA PRO A 49 -17.64 -7.81 6.92
C PRO A 49 -18.01 -9.00 7.80
N SER A 50 -19.30 -9.24 8.01
CA SER A 50 -19.70 -10.42 8.78
C SER A 50 -19.15 -11.66 8.08
N GLU A 51 -18.70 -12.64 8.86
CA GLU A 51 -18.29 -13.95 8.32
C GLU A 51 -19.35 -14.50 7.36
N ALA A 52 -20.63 -14.29 7.69
CA ALA A 52 -21.77 -14.60 6.85
C ALA A 52 -21.69 -13.92 5.47
N LEU A 53 -21.35 -12.63 5.42
CA LEU A 53 -21.17 -11.92 4.16
C LEU A 53 -20.08 -12.58 3.29
N LEU A 54 -18.89 -12.86 3.85
CA LEU A 54 -17.81 -13.49 3.05
C LEU A 54 -18.16 -14.90 2.58
N ARG A 55 -18.78 -15.72 3.45
CA ARG A 55 -19.12 -17.11 3.16
C ARG A 55 -20.28 -17.27 2.17
N ASN A 56 -21.14 -16.26 2.04
CA ASN A 56 -22.26 -16.29 1.11
C ASN A 56 -21.85 -16.16 -0.37
N HIS A 57 -20.60 -15.79 -0.64
CA HIS A 57 -20.09 -15.73 -2.01
C HIS A 57 -19.21 -16.93 -2.30
N ILE A 58 -19.28 -17.40 -3.55
CA ILE A 58 -18.48 -18.54 -4.05
C ILE A 58 -17.23 -18.09 -4.79
N THR A 59 -17.14 -16.81 -5.15
CA THR A 59 -15.98 -16.18 -5.80
C THR A 59 -15.82 -14.75 -5.31
N LEU A 60 -14.60 -14.21 -5.41
CA LEU A 60 -14.33 -12.79 -5.16
C LEU A 60 -15.19 -11.89 -6.07
N SER A 61 -15.34 -12.27 -7.34
CA SER A 61 -16.19 -11.55 -8.30
C SER A 61 -17.63 -11.41 -7.81
N ALA A 62 -18.21 -12.50 -7.30
CA ALA A 62 -19.58 -12.50 -6.78
C ALA A 62 -19.71 -11.64 -5.52
N PHE A 63 -18.71 -11.69 -4.63
CA PHE A 63 -18.65 -10.81 -3.46
C PHE A 63 -18.61 -9.33 -3.88
N LEU A 64 -17.68 -8.96 -4.77
CA LEU A 64 -17.49 -7.57 -5.21
C LEU A 64 -18.73 -7.04 -5.94
N ALA A 65 -19.39 -7.87 -6.74
CA ALA A 65 -20.64 -7.51 -7.42
C ALA A 65 -21.77 -7.21 -6.43
N THR A 66 -22.00 -8.11 -5.46
CA THR A 66 -23.04 -7.88 -4.44
C THR A 66 -22.74 -6.67 -3.58
N TYR A 67 -21.48 -6.45 -3.21
CA TYR A 67 -21.09 -5.28 -2.45
C TYR A 67 -21.36 -3.97 -3.23
N ASN A 68 -21.00 -3.94 -4.51
CA ASN A 68 -21.28 -2.80 -5.40
C ASN A 68 -22.80 -2.57 -5.58
N ASP A 69 -23.61 -3.63 -5.69
CA ASP A 69 -25.06 -3.52 -5.84
C ASP A 69 -25.74 -3.01 -4.56
N THR A 70 -25.31 -3.50 -3.39
CA THR A 70 -25.90 -3.09 -2.11
C THR A 70 -25.65 -1.59 -1.84
N SER A 71 -24.53 -1.06 -2.34
CA SER A 71 -24.16 0.35 -2.26
C SER A 71 -24.98 1.30 -3.17
N SER A 72 -25.80 0.76 -4.08
CA SER A 72 -26.57 1.56 -5.03
C SER A 72 -27.98 1.94 -4.56
N SER A 73 -28.41 1.42 -3.39
CA SER A 73 -29.77 1.59 -2.86
C SER A 73 -29.92 2.62 -1.73
N SER A 74 -28.82 3.16 -1.20
CA SER A 74 -28.87 4.26 -0.21
C SER A 74 -28.66 5.60 -0.90
N SER A 75 -29.70 6.43 -0.93
CA SER A 75 -29.72 7.79 -1.49
C SER A 75 -28.98 8.84 -0.65
N SER A 76 -28.18 8.46 0.35
CA SER A 76 -27.31 9.40 1.07
C SER A 76 -25.99 9.52 0.34
N SER A 77 -25.56 10.76 0.09
CA SER A 77 -24.37 11.17 -0.67
C SER A 77 -23.02 10.83 0.00
N THR A 78 -22.95 9.77 0.79
CA THR A 78 -21.71 9.23 1.34
C THR A 78 -21.04 8.41 0.24
N SER A 79 -19.85 8.86 -0.18
CA SER A 79 -19.00 8.25 -1.19
C SER A 79 -18.93 6.72 -1.07
N LYS A 80 -19.04 6.05 -2.23
CA LYS A 80 -19.12 4.58 -2.33
C LYS A 80 -17.76 3.97 -1.95
N LYS A 81 -17.57 3.62 -0.68
CA LYS A 81 -16.33 2.98 -0.23
C LYS A 81 -16.24 1.56 -0.74
N ALA A 82 -15.39 1.33 -1.75
CA ALA A 82 -15.03 0.00 -2.21
C ALA A 82 -14.56 -0.86 -1.01
N PRO A 83 -14.90 -2.15 -0.96
CA PRO A 83 -14.51 -2.99 0.15
C PRO A 83 -13.00 -3.20 0.07
N LEU A 84 -12.29 -2.61 1.02
CA LEU A 84 -10.86 -2.80 1.16
C LEU A 84 -10.61 -4.09 1.93
N PHE A 85 -10.05 -5.05 1.23
CA PHE A 85 -9.58 -6.26 1.85
C PHE A 85 -8.11 -6.10 2.23
N PHE A 86 -7.86 -5.89 3.52
CA PHE A 86 -6.53 -6.05 4.06
C PHE A 86 -6.38 -7.49 4.55
N PHE A 87 -5.65 -8.28 3.78
CA PHE A 87 -5.26 -9.62 4.19
C PHE A 87 -4.09 -9.51 5.16
N PHE A 88 -4.41 -9.31 6.44
CA PHE A 88 -3.45 -9.49 7.51
C PHE A 88 -3.08 -10.96 7.59
N GLN A 89 -1.78 -11.24 7.60
CA GLN A 89 -1.29 -12.60 7.84
C GLN A 89 -0.83 -12.71 9.29
N LEU A 90 -1.33 -13.73 9.98
CA LEU A 90 -0.80 -14.14 11.28
C LEU A 90 0.69 -14.45 11.13
N ARG A 91 1.50 -14.12 12.14
CA ARG A 91 2.94 -14.45 12.17
C ARG A 91 3.23 -15.89 11.79
N ALA A 92 2.55 -16.83 12.42
CA ALA A 92 2.70 -18.26 12.11
C ALA A 92 2.39 -18.59 10.63
N SER A 93 1.38 -17.94 10.04
CA SER A 93 0.98 -18.17 8.65
C SER A 93 1.96 -17.55 7.66
N PHE A 94 2.51 -16.37 7.96
CA PHE A 94 3.56 -15.74 7.17
C PHE A 94 4.81 -16.62 7.15
N PHE A 95 5.30 -17.06 8.32
CA PHE A 95 6.48 -17.93 8.41
C PHE A 95 6.28 -19.31 7.76
N ALA A 96 5.08 -19.88 7.85
CA ALA A 96 4.76 -21.19 7.26
C ALA A 96 4.68 -21.20 5.73
N GLN A 97 4.69 -20.04 5.05
CA GLN A 97 4.69 -20.02 3.59
C GLN A 97 5.95 -20.65 3.01
N GLU A 98 5.76 -21.45 1.96
CA GLU A 98 6.84 -21.95 1.11
C GLU A 98 7.67 -20.79 0.55
N PRO A 99 8.91 -21.04 0.08
CA PRO A 99 9.88 -19.99 -0.22
C PRO A 99 9.54 -19.14 -1.44
N VAL A 100 8.35 -19.27 -2.03
CA VAL A 100 7.80 -18.47 -3.12
C VAL A 100 6.34 -18.18 -2.77
N PHE A 101 5.96 -16.90 -2.79
CA PHE A 101 4.54 -16.54 -2.71
C PHE A 101 3.86 -16.91 -4.02
N THR A 102 2.69 -17.52 -3.95
CA THR A 102 1.77 -17.52 -5.09
C THR A 102 1.11 -16.14 -5.15
N GLU A 103 1.19 -15.48 -6.31
CA GLU A 103 0.57 -14.17 -6.51
C GLU A 103 -0.91 -14.29 -6.20
N TRP A 104 -1.45 -13.30 -5.50
CA TRP A 104 -2.89 -13.22 -5.36
C TRP A 104 -3.45 -12.46 -6.56
N SER A 105 -3.98 -13.20 -7.53
CA SER A 105 -4.80 -12.65 -8.59
C SER A 105 -6.21 -13.24 -8.54
N ARG A 106 -7.17 -12.39 -8.90
CA ARG A 106 -8.61 -12.72 -8.92
C ARG A 106 -8.92 -13.84 -9.92
N ASP A 107 -8.17 -13.89 -11.01
CA ASP A 107 -8.48 -14.71 -12.18
C ASP A 107 -7.41 -15.78 -12.45
N ASP A 108 -6.20 -15.65 -11.88
CA ASP A 108 -5.08 -16.57 -12.11
C ASP A 108 -3.99 -16.43 -11.03
N LEU A 109 -3.76 -17.45 -10.20
CA LEU A 109 -2.75 -17.43 -9.12
C LEU A 109 -1.31 -17.68 -9.62
N ASP A 110 -1.14 -17.99 -10.91
CA ASP A 110 0.11 -18.45 -11.51
C ASP A 110 0.75 -17.43 -12.48
N HIS A 111 0.32 -16.16 -12.47
CA HIS A 111 0.98 -15.12 -13.26
C HIS A 111 2.31 -14.64 -12.64
N ASP A 112 3.11 -13.94 -13.46
CA ASP A 112 4.51 -13.56 -13.18
C ASP A 112 4.65 -12.83 -11.83
N HIS A 113 4.93 -13.60 -10.79
CA HIS A 113 5.13 -13.10 -9.43
C HIS A 113 6.28 -12.08 -9.41
N PRO A 114 6.14 -10.92 -8.72
CA PRO A 114 7.19 -9.89 -8.68
C PRO A 114 8.49 -10.39 -8.01
N ASP A 115 8.42 -11.48 -7.25
CA ASP A 115 9.58 -12.17 -6.69
C ASP A 115 9.48 -13.68 -6.99
N PRO A 116 9.65 -14.11 -8.24
CA PRO A 116 9.33 -15.48 -8.67
C PRO A 116 10.25 -16.52 -8.04
N HIS A 117 11.35 -16.06 -7.44
CA HIS A 117 12.30 -16.87 -6.71
C HIS A 117 12.15 -16.74 -5.19
N GLY A 118 11.23 -15.90 -4.70
CA GLY A 118 10.97 -15.61 -3.29
C GLY A 118 12.19 -15.15 -2.49
N THR A 119 13.13 -14.49 -3.17
CA THR A 119 14.38 -13.99 -2.58
C THR A 119 14.12 -12.91 -1.56
N ASP A 120 13.18 -12.02 -1.87
CA ASP A 120 12.83 -10.91 -1.03
C ASP A 120 11.95 -11.38 0.14
N LEU A 121 11.02 -12.30 -0.13
CA LEU A 121 10.25 -12.95 0.93
C LEU A 121 11.15 -13.59 1.99
N ARG A 122 12.15 -14.39 1.57
CA ARG A 122 13.08 -15.04 2.50
C ARG A 122 13.92 -14.04 3.28
N THR A 123 14.24 -12.90 2.68
CA THR A 123 14.96 -11.82 3.36
C THR A 123 14.07 -11.20 4.43
N HIS A 124 12.83 -10.84 4.07
CA HIS A 124 11.84 -10.31 5.03
C HIS A 124 11.54 -11.26 6.19
N LYS A 125 11.37 -12.56 5.92
CA LYS A 125 11.17 -13.56 6.98
C LYS A 125 12.32 -13.55 7.98
N ARG A 126 13.55 -13.48 7.52
CA ARG A 126 14.74 -13.43 8.39
C ARG A 126 14.77 -12.14 9.21
N ASP A 127 14.46 -11.00 8.60
CA ASP A 127 14.46 -9.71 9.28
C ASP A 127 13.36 -9.61 10.36
N LEU A 128 12.23 -10.31 10.14
CA LEU A 128 11.08 -10.34 11.05
C LEU A 128 11.09 -11.49 12.06
N GLU A 129 12.08 -12.40 12.00
CA GLU A 129 12.11 -13.61 12.83
C GLU A 129 12.19 -13.27 14.32
N ASP A 130 13.06 -12.32 14.68
CA ASP A 130 13.34 -11.92 16.05
C ASP A 130 12.48 -10.73 16.54
N VAL A 131 11.60 -10.20 15.68
CA VAL A 131 10.71 -9.09 16.01
C VAL A 131 9.39 -9.63 16.57
N GLY A 132 8.91 -9.07 17.68
CA GLY A 132 7.61 -9.42 18.26
C GLY A 132 6.47 -8.69 17.54
N TRP A 133 5.64 -9.43 16.80
CA TRP A 133 4.47 -8.91 16.07
C TRP A 133 3.41 -10.00 15.89
N ASP A 134 2.14 -9.62 15.86
CA ASP A 134 1.00 -10.55 15.75
C ASP A 134 0.48 -10.67 14.30
N TYR A 135 0.52 -9.56 13.56
CA TYR A 135 0.05 -9.44 12.18
C TYR A 135 1.09 -8.73 11.31
N VAL A 136 1.22 -9.15 10.05
CA VAL A 136 2.05 -8.47 9.05
C VAL A 136 1.24 -8.14 7.80
N PHE A 137 1.45 -6.93 7.30
CA PHE A 137 1.13 -6.52 5.94
C PHE A 137 2.46 -6.36 5.21
N VAL A 138 2.66 -7.13 4.13
CA VAL A 138 3.86 -7.02 3.31
C VAL A 138 3.52 -6.20 2.08
N ASP A 139 4.05 -4.99 2.06
CA ASP A 139 4.00 -4.14 0.88
C ASP A 139 5.13 -4.51 -0.10
N TRP A 140 4.74 -5.17 -1.20
CA TRP A 140 5.67 -5.58 -2.24
C TRP A 140 6.25 -4.41 -3.05
N THR A 141 5.67 -3.22 -2.95
CA THR A 141 6.26 -2.01 -3.56
C THR A 141 7.47 -1.49 -2.78
N CYS A 142 7.52 -1.77 -1.48
CA CYS A 142 8.62 -1.40 -0.58
C CYS A 142 9.77 -2.41 -0.62
N ILE A 143 9.47 -3.64 -1.04
CA ILE A 143 10.47 -4.70 -1.17
C ILE A 143 11.52 -4.27 -2.20
N PRO A 144 12.83 -4.46 -1.90
CA PRO A 144 13.85 -4.30 -2.90
C PRO A 144 13.66 -5.37 -3.96
N GLN A 145 12.90 -5.04 -5.01
CA GLN A 145 12.98 -5.67 -6.33
C GLN A 145 14.45 -5.61 -6.70
N GLN A 146 15.20 -6.66 -6.33
CA GLN A 146 16.64 -6.53 -6.22
C GLN A 146 17.13 -5.99 -7.55
N ARG A 147 17.96 -4.93 -7.51
CA ARG A 147 18.81 -4.62 -8.65
C ARG A 147 19.50 -5.94 -8.98
N HIS A 148 19.08 -6.62 -10.06
CA HIS A 148 19.73 -7.84 -10.50
C HIS A 148 21.22 -7.54 -10.46
N ARG A 149 21.91 -8.28 -9.60
CA ARG A 149 23.21 -7.94 -9.05
C ARG A 149 24.31 -8.08 -10.11
N HIS A 150 24.19 -7.45 -11.28
CA HIS A 150 25.25 -7.32 -12.27
C HIS A 150 26.31 -6.29 -11.86
N ARG A 151 26.17 -5.66 -10.68
CA ARG A 151 27.14 -4.66 -10.19
C ARG A 151 28.45 -5.24 -9.63
N ARG A 152 28.62 -6.56 -9.49
CA ARG A 152 29.91 -7.13 -9.03
C ARG A 152 30.83 -7.71 -10.10
N VAL A 153 30.40 -7.80 -11.37
CA VAL A 153 31.31 -8.22 -12.46
C VAL A 153 31.95 -7.01 -13.18
N GLY A 154 31.41 -5.80 -12.99
CA GLY A 154 31.91 -4.60 -13.67
C GLY A 154 33.00 -3.80 -12.95
N GLN A 155 33.24 -4.02 -11.65
CA GLN A 155 34.20 -3.20 -10.89
C GLN A 155 35.66 -3.66 -11.01
N GLU A 156 35.93 -4.80 -11.66
CA GLU A 156 37.29 -5.16 -12.12
C GLU A 156 37.57 -4.68 -13.57
N ALA A 157 36.58 -4.15 -14.29
CA ALA A 157 36.75 -3.61 -15.64
C ALA A 157 37.02 -2.09 -15.69
N ALA A 158 37.09 -1.42 -14.54
CA ALA A 158 37.37 0.02 -14.45
C ALA A 158 38.86 0.39 -14.63
N ALA A 159 39.64 -0.47 -15.28
CA ALA A 159 40.99 -0.17 -15.76
C ALA A 159 41.03 0.29 -17.23
N SER A 160 39.89 0.30 -17.94
CA SER A 160 39.84 0.66 -19.37
C SER A 160 38.90 1.84 -19.64
N GLY A 161 39.29 3.05 -19.24
CA GLY A 161 39.00 4.37 -19.87
C GLY A 161 37.63 4.69 -20.51
N SER A 162 36.59 3.90 -20.29
CA SER A 162 35.28 4.02 -20.89
C SER A 162 34.34 4.50 -19.79
N VAL A 163 33.92 5.76 -19.91
CA VAL A 163 32.82 6.29 -19.11
C VAL A 163 31.57 5.55 -19.57
N ALA A 164 31.25 4.46 -18.87
CA ALA A 164 29.96 3.80 -19.05
C ALA A 164 28.86 4.83 -18.73
N PRO A 165 27.81 4.93 -19.56
CA PRO A 165 26.67 5.78 -19.24
C PRO A 165 26.10 5.37 -17.86
N PRO A 166 25.52 6.30 -17.09
CA PRO A 166 24.88 5.98 -15.83
C PRO A 166 23.90 4.83 -16.04
N PRO A 167 23.79 3.89 -15.07
CA PRO A 167 22.97 2.69 -15.23
C PRO A 167 21.56 3.13 -15.61
N SER A 168 21.15 2.79 -16.83
CA SER A 168 19.82 3.09 -17.33
C SER A 168 18.80 2.51 -16.35
N GLN A 169 18.03 3.40 -15.75
CA GLN A 169 16.89 3.12 -14.88
C GLN A 169 16.02 2.06 -15.57
N GLN A 170 16.08 0.82 -15.08
CA GLN A 170 15.42 -0.30 -15.73
C GLN A 170 13.92 -0.18 -15.45
N ARG A 171 13.15 0.18 -16.48
CA ARG A 171 11.70 0.26 -16.38
C ARG A 171 11.14 -1.08 -15.93
N ARG A 172 10.16 -1.02 -15.02
CA ARG A 172 9.37 -2.18 -14.61
C ARG A 172 8.74 -2.87 -15.82
N ALA A 173 8.57 -4.19 -15.72
CA ALA A 173 7.71 -4.90 -16.65
C ALA A 173 6.28 -4.33 -16.61
N ALA A 174 5.48 -4.54 -17.65
CA ALA A 174 4.14 -3.97 -17.72
C ALA A 174 3.22 -4.42 -16.56
N SER A 175 3.33 -5.69 -16.15
CA SER A 175 2.61 -6.27 -15.02
C SER A 175 3.05 -5.64 -13.69
N GLU A 176 4.36 -5.55 -13.45
CA GLU A 176 4.93 -4.89 -12.27
C GLU A 176 4.52 -3.41 -12.20
N ALA A 177 4.52 -2.69 -13.33
CA ALA A 177 4.08 -1.30 -13.39
C ALA A 177 2.58 -1.17 -13.09
N ALA A 178 1.75 -2.08 -13.57
CA ALA A 178 0.32 -2.10 -13.27
C ALA A 178 0.04 -2.42 -11.79
N TYR A 179 0.76 -3.38 -11.22
CA TYR A 179 0.68 -3.70 -9.80
C TYR A 179 1.14 -2.53 -8.93
N ALA A 180 2.32 -1.96 -9.22
CA ALA A 180 2.86 -0.80 -8.52
C ALA A 180 1.84 0.36 -8.53
N ARG A 181 1.27 0.72 -9.69
CA ARG A 181 0.23 1.76 -9.76
C ARG A 181 -1.01 1.46 -8.91
N ARG A 182 -1.46 0.20 -8.87
CA ARG A 182 -2.60 -0.19 -8.02
C ARG A 182 -2.26 -0.02 -6.54
N CYS A 183 -1.09 -0.50 -6.14
CA CYS A 183 -0.59 -0.36 -4.78
C CYS A 183 -0.44 1.10 -4.38
N MET A 184 0.16 1.94 -5.23
CA MET A 184 0.34 3.37 -4.96
C MET A 184 -0.97 4.10 -4.63
N ARG A 185 -2.10 3.65 -5.20
CA ARG A 185 -3.43 4.17 -4.86
C ARG A 185 -3.94 3.64 -3.54
N SER A 186 -3.79 2.35 -3.27
CA SER A 186 -4.38 1.75 -2.08
C SER A 186 -3.60 2.00 -0.80
N ILE A 187 -2.26 1.96 -0.85
CA ILE A 187 -1.36 2.01 0.32
C ILE A 187 -1.60 3.25 1.20
N PRO A 188 -1.71 4.47 0.64
CA PRO A 188 -1.97 5.65 1.46
C PRO A 188 -3.21 5.49 2.34
N HIS A 189 -4.28 4.95 1.77
CA HIS A 189 -5.50 4.69 2.52
C HIS A 189 -5.31 3.61 3.61
N ILE A 190 -4.48 2.59 3.37
CA ILE A 190 -4.12 1.59 4.38
C ILE A 190 -3.42 2.26 5.56
N ILE A 191 -2.43 3.10 5.26
CA ILE A 191 -1.64 3.82 6.26
C ILE A 191 -2.52 4.74 7.10
N ARG A 192 -3.48 5.43 6.47
CA ARG A 192 -4.47 6.22 7.22
C ARG A 192 -5.33 5.34 8.11
N SER A 193 -5.79 4.19 7.62
CA SER A 193 -6.79 3.35 8.28
C SER A 193 -6.23 2.37 9.31
N ALA A 194 -4.93 2.11 9.29
CA ALA A 194 -4.25 1.19 10.20
C ALA A 194 -3.18 1.93 11.00
N GLY A 195 -3.06 1.61 12.30
CA GLY A 195 -1.85 1.98 13.05
C GLY A 195 -0.63 1.34 12.38
N PHE A 196 0.45 2.11 12.21
CA PHE A 196 1.56 1.72 11.37
C PHE A 196 2.87 1.73 12.16
N THR A 197 3.68 0.68 12.04
CA THR A 197 5.03 0.62 12.61
C THR A 197 5.92 -0.08 11.60
N HIS A 198 7.09 0.51 11.36
CA HIS A 198 8.04 0.02 10.39
C HIS A 198 9.30 -0.49 11.08
N HIS A 199 9.91 -1.48 10.46
CA HIS A 199 11.27 -1.91 10.77
C HIS A 199 12.05 -2.03 9.47
N TYR A 200 12.99 -1.13 9.25
CA TYR A 200 13.90 -1.19 8.10
C TYR A 200 15.27 -1.72 8.54
N PRO A 201 15.85 -2.70 7.83
CA PRO A 201 17.21 -3.14 8.08
C PRO A 201 18.19 -1.96 8.00
N MET A 202 19.26 -1.94 8.80
CA MET A 202 20.25 -0.84 8.80
C MET A 202 20.94 -0.63 7.45
N THR A 203 20.88 -1.61 6.55
CA THR A 203 21.45 -1.53 5.20
C THR A 203 20.46 -1.03 4.14
N PHE A 204 19.24 -0.67 4.54
CA PHE A 204 18.19 -0.24 3.62
C PHE A 204 18.49 1.18 3.10
N GLU A 205 18.56 1.32 1.77
CA GLU A 205 18.73 2.64 1.14
C GLU A 205 17.42 3.44 1.26
N PRO A 206 17.46 4.73 1.66
CA PRO A 206 16.27 5.54 1.80
C PRO A 206 15.59 5.72 0.44
N ARG A 207 14.35 5.23 0.34
CA ARG A 207 13.50 5.36 -0.86
C ARG A 207 12.47 6.45 -0.64
N LEU A 208 12.14 7.18 -1.70
CA LEU A 208 11.12 8.23 -1.60
C LEU A 208 9.77 7.66 -1.11
N TRP A 209 9.42 6.44 -1.56
CA TRP A 209 8.23 5.75 -1.12
C TRP A 209 8.15 5.60 0.41
N VAL A 210 9.24 5.19 1.07
CA VAL A 210 9.27 5.05 2.55
C VAL A 210 9.02 6.38 3.24
N LEU A 211 9.61 7.47 2.74
CA LEU A 211 9.35 8.78 3.31
C LEU A 211 7.90 9.20 3.09
N TYR A 212 7.32 8.92 1.93
CA TYR A 212 5.90 9.17 1.67
C TYR A 212 5.00 8.43 2.66
N GLU A 213 5.26 7.15 2.92
CA GLU A 213 4.50 6.36 3.91
C GLU A 213 4.54 6.98 5.31
N VAL A 214 5.73 7.45 5.72
CA VAL A 214 5.93 8.16 6.98
C VAL A 214 5.15 9.48 7.01
N MET A 215 5.24 10.26 5.93
CA MET A 215 4.55 11.54 5.85
C MET A 215 3.03 11.37 5.82
N GLU A 216 2.53 10.38 5.08
CA GLU A 216 1.13 10.01 5.05
C GLU A 216 0.65 9.70 6.46
N PHE A 217 1.33 8.81 7.20
CA PHE A 217 0.96 8.49 8.57
C PHE A 217 0.96 9.72 9.48
N VAL A 218 2.06 10.47 9.48
CA VAL A 218 2.26 11.57 10.43
C VAL A 218 1.31 12.75 10.18
N LEU A 219 1.04 13.09 8.92
CA LEU A 219 0.20 14.24 8.56
C LEU A 219 -1.30 13.91 8.58
N THR A 220 -1.67 12.64 8.74
CA THR A 220 -3.05 12.16 8.76
C THR A 220 -3.42 11.38 10.04
N SER A 221 -2.60 11.47 11.08
CA SER A 221 -2.82 10.86 12.39
C SER A 221 -2.64 11.88 13.51
N ASP A 222 -3.53 11.82 14.52
CA ASP A 222 -3.40 12.65 15.74
C ASP A 222 -2.20 12.23 16.60
N MET A 223 -1.69 11.01 16.40
CA MET A 223 -0.52 10.50 17.13
C MET A 223 0.79 11.10 16.60
N GLY A 224 0.77 11.68 15.40
CA GLY A 224 1.89 12.39 14.78
C GLY A 224 3.22 11.62 14.83
N PHE A 225 4.30 12.32 15.15
CA PHE A 225 5.66 11.75 15.22
C PHE A 225 5.96 10.92 16.49
N LEU A 226 4.99 10.74 17.40
CA LEU A 226 5.26 10.21 18.74
C LEU A 226 5.27 8.67 18.82
N GLU A 227 4.46 7.96 18.03
CA GLU A 227 4.32 6.49 18.16
C GLU A 227 5.34 5.67 17.39
N THR A 228 5.89 6.19 16.29
CA THR A 228 6.78 5.45 15.39
C THR A 228 8.27 5.70 15.67
N ASN A 229 8.64 6.04 16.90
CA ASN A 229 10.01 6.44 17.27
C ASN A 229 10.98 5.27 17.48
N THR A 230 10.94 4.28 16.58
CA THR A 230 11.94 3.20 16.57
C THR A 230 13.29 3.76 16.10
N PRO A 231 14.43 3.15 16.51
CA PRO A 231 15.75 3.65 16.17
C PRO A 231 15.99 3.90 14.68
N ASP A 232 15.44 3.04 13.83
CA ASP A 232 15.53 3.04 12.37
C ASP A 232 14.58 4.05 11.70
N MET A 233 13.49 4.46 12.36
CA MET A 233 12.53 5.44 11.84
C MET A 233 12.88 6.88 12.14
N ARG A 234 13.71 7.11 13.17
CA ARG A 234 14.16 8.46 13.57
C ARG A 234 14.71 9.32 12.42
N PRO A 235 15.55 8.79 11.50
CA PRO A 235 16.00 9.57 10.35
C PRO A 235 14.83 10.03 9.46
N PHE A 236 13.89 9.14 9.15
CA PHE A 236 12.75 9.46 8.29
C PHE A 236 11.83 10.49 8.95
N HIS A 237 11.58 10.39 10.26
CA HIS A 237 10.83 11.42 11.00
C HIS A 237 11.50 12.79 10.92
N LYS A 238 12.82 12.85 11.16
CA LYS A 238 13.56 14.10 11.08
C LYS A 238 13.48 14.69 9.68
N HIS A 239 13.61 13.85 8.64
CA HIS A 239 13.50 14.31 7.25
C HIS A 239 12.08 14.78 6.93
N ALA A 240 11.05 14.06 7.35
CA ALA A 240 9.65 14.45 7.19
C ALA A 240 9.34 15.79 7.88
N GLN A 241 9.81 16.00 9.12
CA GLN A 241 9.71 17.30 9.79
C GLN A 241 10.35 18.43 8.99
N GLU A 242 11.53 18.19 8.41
CA GLU A 242 12.17 19.20 7.57
C GLU A 242 11.41 19.45 6.26
N VAL A 243 10.87 18.41 5.62
CA VAL A 243 10.02 18.56 4.43
C VAL A 243 8.80 19.42 4.75
N VAL A 244 8.15 19.18 5.89
CA VAL A 244 7.00 19.94 6.36
C VAL A 244 7.38 21.42 6.59
N ILE A 245 8.46 21.68 7.34
CA ILE A 245 8.92 23.05 7.65
C ILE A 245 9.32 23.83 6.39
N ILE A 246 10.16 23.23 5.53
CA ILE A 246 10.69 23.89 4.35
C ILE A 246 9.63 23.96 3.23
N GLY A 247 8.81 22.92 3.09
CA GLY A 247 7.69 22.87 2.15
C GLY A 247 6.62 23.90 2.49
N PHE A 248 6.31 24.11 3.77
CA PHE A 248 5.42 25.20 4.18
C PHE A 248 5.99 26.59 3.79
N GLN A 249 7.30 26.80 4.00
CA GLN A 249 7.95 28.09 3.73
C GLN A 249 8.12 28.41 2.24
N LYS A 250 8.37 27.39 1.42
CA LYS A 250 8.77 27.57 0.00
C LYS A 250 7.82 26.90 -0.99
N GLY A 251 6.75 26.26 -0.53
CA GLY A 251 5.87 25.47 -1.40
C GLY A 251 6.56 24.23 -1.99
N PRO A 252 6.16 23.82 -3.21
CA PRO A 252 6.68 22.63 -3.89
C PRO A 252 8.20 22.58 -4.01
N GLU A 253 8.85 23.72 -4.31
CA GLU A 253 10.31 23.72 -4.46
C GLU A 253 11.02 23.39 -3.14
N GLY A 254 10.43 23.73 -2.00
CA GLY A 254 10.97 23.42 -0.67
C GLY A 254 10.91 21.93 -0.34
N VAL A 255 9.81 21.28 -0.69
CA VAL A 255 9.66 19.83 -0.59
C VAL A 255 10.74 19.15 -1.43
N GLN A 256 10.82 19.48 -2.72
CA GLN A 256 11.75 18.85 -3.67
C GLN A 256 13.22 19.11 -3.32
N GLU A 257 13.55 20.31 -2.81
CA GLU A 257 14.89 20.63 -2.29
C GLU A 257 15.27 19.70 -1.13
N THR A 258 14.37 19.49 -0.19
CA THR A 258 14.59 18.63 0.98
C THR A 258 14.74 17.16 0.57
N LEU A 259 13.89 16.68 -0.35
CA LEU A 259 13.98 15.33 -0.89
C LEU A 259 15.33 15.08 -1.59
N ARG A 260 15.79 16.05 -2.40
CA ARG A 260 17.10 15.99 -3.07
C ARG A 260 18.26 16.03 -2.09
N LYS A 261 18.18 16.87 -1.05
CA LYS A 261 19.19 17.00 0.01
C LYS A 261 19.46 15.66 0.69
N TYR A 262 18.41 14.87 0.94
CA TYR A 262 18.51 13.58 1.61
C TYR A 262 18.69 12.38 0.66
N GLY A 263 18.77 12.64 -0.66
CA GLY A 263 19.02 11.61 -1.66
C GLY A 263 17.84 10.63 -1.83
N TYR A 264 16.61 11.06 -1.53
CA TYR A 264 15.44 10.24 -1.80
C TYR A 264 15.22 10.12 -3.31
N ASP A 265 15.04 8.88 -3.75
CA ASP A 265 14.92 8.54 -5.16
C ASP A 265 13.90 7.41 -5.39
N CYS A 266 13.47 7.28 -6.64
CA CYS A 266 12.59 6.22 -7.12
C CYS A 266 13.28 5.38 -8.20
N ALA A 267 12.90 4.11 -8.26
CA ALA A 267 13.35 3.24 -9.36
C ALA A 267 12.75 3.67 -10.71
N ASP A 268 11.58 4.31 -10.73
CA ASP A 268 10.94 4.86 -11.92
C ASP A 268 10.62 6.35 -11.71
N GLU A 269 10.90 7.18 -12.72
CA GLU A 269 10.62 8.62 -12.68
C GLU A 269 9.12 8.91 -12.55
N ALA A 270 8.26 8.07 -13.11
CA ALA A 270 6.81 8.24 -13.00
C ALA A 270 6.34 8.12 -11.54
N ASP A 271 6.96 7.23 -10.75
CA ASP A 271 6.65 7.11 -9.33
C ASP A 271 7.12 8.34 -8.57
N ARG A 272 8.28 8.89 -8.95
CA ARG A 272 8.81 10.11 -8.32
C ARG A 272 7.82 11.27 -8.47
N VAL A 273 7.35 11.51 -9.70
CA VAL A 273 6.36 12.56 -9.96
C VAL A 273 5.09 12.32 -9.15
N TYR A 274 4.60 11.08 -9.12
CA TYR A 274 3.42 10.73 -8.32
C TYR A 274 3.63 11.04 -6.83
N LEU A 275 4.74 10.57 -6.25
CA LEU A 275 5.04 10.73 -4.83
C LEU A 275 5.30 12.19 -4.44
N ASP A 276 6.05 12.93 -5.26
CA ASP A 276 6.33 14.36 -5.02
C ASP A 276 5.00 15.13 -4.94
N SER A 277 4.10 14.92 -5.91
CA SER A 277 2.76 15.56 -5.92
C SER A 277 1.94 15.26 -4.66
N TRP A 278 1.93 14.01 -4.19
CA TRP A 278 1.17 13.63 -2.99
C TRP A 278 1.79 14.18 -1.70
N ILE A 279 3.12 14.18 -1.58
CA ILE A 279 3.82 14.77 -0.44
C ILE A 279 3.53 16.28 -0.37
N GLU A 280 3.62 16.97 -1.50
CA GLU A 280 3.35 18.42 -1.58
C GLU A 280 1.89 18.74 -1.24
N LEU A 281 0.94 17.91 -1.68
CA LEU A 281 -0.47 18.04 -1.31
C LEU A 281 -0.69 17.84 0.19
N LEU A 282 -0.09 16.80 0.80
CA LEU A 282 -0.20 16.56 2.24
C LEU A 282 0.30 17.74 3.07
N VAL A 283 1.48 18.30 2.70
CA VAL A 283 2.04 19.48 3.36
C VAL A 283 1.12 20.69 3.19
N SER A 284 0.56 20.88 1.99
CA SER A 284 -0.37 21.97 1.69
C SER A 284 -1.65 21.86 2.52
N LEU A 285 -2.24 20.67 2.64
CA LEU A 285 -3.45 20.46 3.42
C LEU A 285 -3.19 20.66 4.93
N ARG A 286 -2.10 20.10 5.45
CA ARG A 286 -1.86 20.04 6.89
C ARG A 286 -1.28 21.32 7.47
N GLU A 287 -0.26 21.89 6.83
CA GLU A 287 0.40 23.10 7.31
C GLU A 287 0.02 24.34 6.49
N GLY A 288 -0.17 24.19 5.18
CA GLY A 288 -0.48 25.31 4.30
C GLY A 288 -1.85 25.93 4.58
N LEU A 289 -2.87 25.08 4.77
CA LEU A 289 -4.26 25.46 5.03
C LEU A 289 -4.68 25.20 6.50
N ASP A 290 -3.75 24.75 7.36
CA ASP A 290 -3.98 24.43 8.78
C ASP A 290 -5.21 23.53 9.04
N LEU A 291 -5.45 22.54 8.15
CA LEU A 291 -6.62 21.66 8.28
C LEU A 291 -6.39 20.63 9.39
N ASN A 292 -7.44 20.36 10.16
CA ASN A 292 -7.41 19.30 11.17
C ASN A 292 -7.27 17.90 10.51
N VAL A 293 -6.74 16.93 11.26
CA VAL A 293 -6.46 15.59 10.76
C VAL A 293 -7.69 14.90 10.16
N GLY A 294 -8.87 15.06 10.76
CA GLY A 294 -10.12 14.47 10.26
C GLY A 294 -10.51 14.99 8.87
N ILE A 295 -10.35 16.29 8.65
CA ILE A 295 -10.57 16.93 7.34
C ILE A 295 -9.52 16.47 6.34
N VAL A 296 -8.23 16.50 6.69
CA VAL A 296 -7.14 16.04 5.80
C VAL A 296 -7.40 14.60 5.35
N ARG A 297 -7.72 13.69 6.28
CA ARG A 297 -8.05 12.29 5.96
C ARG A 297 -9.22 12.18 5.01
N THR A 298 -10.28 12.95 5.24
CA THR A 298 -11.47 12.93 4.37
C THR A 298 -11.13 13.38 2.95
N VAL A 299 -10.38 14.48 2.80
CA VAL A 299 -9.91 14.95 1.49
C VAL A 299 -9.04 13.90 0.81
N MET A 300 -8.05 13.37 1.52
CA MET A 300 -7.14 12.37 0.98
C MET A 300 -7.88 11.09 0.57
N ASP A 301 -8.87 10.65 1.33
CA ASP A 301 -9.72 9.52 0.98
C ASP A 301 -10.53 9.78 -0.29
N GLU A 302 -11.20 10.92 -0.41
CA GLU A 302 -11.95 11.27 -1.63
C GLU A 302 -11.02 11.29 -2.85
N LEU A 303 -9.84 11.93 -2.75
CA LEU A 303 -8.87 12.00 -3.85
C LEU A 303 -8.22 10.66 -4.20
N THR A 304 -8.17 9.73 -3.24
CA THR A 304 -7.62 8.39 -3.49
C THR A 304 -8.56 7.58 -4.40
N TRP A 305 -9.87 7.74 -4.22
CA TRP A 305 -10.88 6.91 -4.89
C TRP A 305 -11.50 7.57 -6.10
N GLU A 306 -11.64 8.89 -6.05
CA GLU A 306 -12.17 9.69 -7.14
C GLU A 306 -11.02 10.24 -8.00
N ASP A 307 -11.18 10.21 -9.32
CA ASP A 307 -10.26 10.85 -10.26
C ASP A 307 -10.98 12.01 -10.97
N PRO A 308 -11.34 13.07 -10.22
CA PRO A 308 -12.09 14.18 -10.78
C PRO A 308 -11.27 14.89 -11.84
N GLN A 309 -11.89 15.08 -13.01
CA GLN A 309 -11.31 15.88 -14.08
C GLN A 309 -11.66 17.35 -13.83
N GLY A 310 -10.67 18.13 -13.38
CA GLY A 310 -10.80 19.56 -13.08
C GLY A 310 -11.17 19.87 -11.62
N PRO A 311 -11.65 21.11 -11.35
CA PRO A 311 -11.95 21.55 -10.00
C PRO A 311 -13.04 20.71 -9.34
N TYR A 312 -12.73 20.23 -8.14
CA TYR A 312 -13.58 19.38 -7.33
C TYR A 312 -13.77 20.01 -5.96
N ARG A 313 -15.01 20.01 -5.46
CA ARG A 313 -15.37 20.64 -4.19
C ARG A 313 -15.78 19.60 -3.17
N ILE A 314 -15.11 19.61 -2.03
CA ILE A 314 -15.34 18.74 -0.87
C ILE A 314 -15.83 19.62 0.28
N VAL A 315 -16.90 19.22 0.97
CA VAL A 315 -17.40 19.94 2.15
C VAL A 315 -17.34 18.99 3.34
N VAL A 316 -16.57 19.36 4.36
CA VAL A 316 -16.35 18.55 5.58
C VAL A 316 -16.53 19.45 6.80
N GLU A 317 -17.47 19.13 7.70
CA GLU A 317 -17.65 19.82 9.00
C GLU A 317 -17.72 21.36 8.91
N ASP A 318 -18.31 21.90 7.83
CA ASP A 318 -18.42 23.34 7.48
C ASP A 318 -17.23 23.96 6.74
N THR A 319 -16.10 23.25 6.59
CA THR A 319 -14.98 23.69 5.73
C THR A 319 -15.26 23.28 4.28
N ALA A 320 -15.27 24.27 3.38
CA ALA A 320 -15.37 24.05 1.94
C ALA A 320 -13.97 24.06 1.32
N ILE A 321 -13.59 22.92 0.74
CA ILE A 321 -12.29 22.70 0.14
C ILE A 321 -12.49 22.55 -1.36
N GLU A 322 -11.79 23.38 -2.14
CA GLU A 322 -11.76 23.26 -3.59
C GLU A 322 -10.37 22.79 -4.00
N ILE A 323 -10.30 21.78 -4.86
CA ILE A 323 -9.04 21.22 -5.31
C ILE A 323 -9.09 20.94 -6.81
N ASP A 324 -8.03 21.30 -7.51
CA ASP A 324 -7.81 20.88 -8.89
C ASP A 324 -6.51 20.09 -8.97
N ARG A 325 -6.67 18.78 -9.18
CA ARG A 325 -5.56 17.84 -9.28
C ARG A 325 -4.72 18.06 -10.54
N SER A 326 -5.36 18.45 -11.63
CA SER A 326 -4.73 18.63 -12.94
C SER A 326 -3.95 19.92 -13.05
N GLU A 327 -4.38 20.96 -12.32
CA GLU A 327 -3.73 22.27 -12.27
C GLU A 327 -2.87 22.46 -11.02
N GLY A 328 -2.90 21.52 -10.07
CA GLY A 328 -2.01 21.49 -8.92
C GLY A 328 -2.27 22.59 -7.90
N TRP A 329 -3.53 22.74 -7.47
CA TRP A 329 -3.87 23.68 -6.39
C TRP A 329 -5.00 23.19 -5.50
N VAL A 330 -4.98 23.64 -4.24
CA VAL A 330 -6.02 23.40 -3.24
C VAL A 330 -6.30 24.68 -2.48
N SER A 331 -7.57 24.95 -2.17
CA SER A 331 -8.00 26.12 -1.42
C SER A 331 -9.02 25.77 -0.34
N ALA A 332 -8.93 26.47 0.78
CA ALA A 332 -9.89 26.45 1.87
C ALA A 332 -9.92 27.84 2.52
N ASP A 333 -11.10 28.32 2.92
CA ASP A 333 -11.29 29.58 3.65
C ASP A 333 -10.61 30.82 3.03
N GLY A 334 -10.49 30.84 1.70
CA GLY A 334 -9.90 31.93 0.94
C GLY A 334 -8.37 31.86 0.79
N GLU A 335 -7.72 30.89 1.43
CA GLU A 335 -6.30 30.59 1.25
C GLU A 335 -6.12 29.56 0.12
N THR A 336 -4.99 29.63 -0.59
CA THR A 336 -4.71 28.72 -1.71
C THR A 336 -3.25 28.30 -1.70
N CYS A 337 -3.03 27.00 -1.75
CA CYS A 337 -1.72 26.37 -1.84
C CYS A 337 -1.53 25.72 -3.22
N ARG A 338 -0.27 25.63 -3.64
CA ARG A 338 0.15 25.00 -4.91
C ARG A 338 0.91 23.71 -4.62
N PHE A 339 0.69 22.73 -5.49
CA PHE A 339 1.42 21.46 -5.53
C PHE A 339 1.64 21.06 -6.99
N THR A 340 2.56 20.13 -7.23
CA THR A 340 2.81 19.58 -8.57
C THR A 340 1.58 18.79 -9.01
N PRO A 341 1.00 19.06 -10.20
CA PRO A 341 -0.18 18.35 -10.68
C PRO A 341 -0.11 16.84 -10.52
N LEU A 342 -1.18 16.25 -10.00
CA LEU A 342 -1.25 14.80 -9.79
C LEU A 342 -1.34 14.09 -11.15
N PRO A 343 -0.55 13.04 -11.40
CA PRO A 343 -0.65 12.27 -12.63
C PRO A 343 -2.06 11.70 -12.83
N ALA A 344 -2.54 11.74 -14.07
CA ALA A 344 -3.77 11.07 -14.46
C ALA A 344 -3.66 9.56 -14.21
N VAL A 345 -4.76 8.99 -13.73
CA VAL A 345 -4.88 7.63 -13.19
C VAL A 345 -5.33 6.65 -14.27
#